data_AF-A0A519Z8Y6-F1
#
_entry.id   AF-A0A519Z8Y6-F1
#
_cell.length_a   1.000
_cell.length_b   1.000
_cell.length_c   1.000
_cell.angle_alpha   90.00
_cell.angle_beta   90.00
_cell.angle_gamma   90.00
#
_symmetry.space_group_name_H-M   'P 1'
#
loop_
_entity.id
_entity.type
_entity.pdbx_description
1 polymer ?
#
loop_
_entity_poly.entity_id
_entity_poly.type
_entity_poly.pdbx_seq_one_letter_code
_entity_poly.pdbx_strand_id
1 'polypeptide(L)'
;MEKLLRKYDALVQEYNKTIVESFSIADFREYNEILFSAHSCAVEGNTFTVDETRELREHGINLKLNNRSLYEAYEILDHFKAYELLFNNLQQPLTEELVKQTQKTLTENTIKFSKGYEPGEYTDTQMAAGDTVFGDYK
;
A
#
# COMPACT_ATOMS: atom_id res chain seq x y z
N MET A 1 -30.49 10.14 -1.16
CA MET A 1 -29.28 10.05 -2.00
C MET A 1 -28.80 11.43 -2.42
N GLU A 2 -29.61 12.26 -3.08
CA GLU A 2 -29.20 13.61 -3.54
C GLU A 2 -28.69 14.55 -2.45
N LYS A 3 -29.34 14.57 -1.27
CA LYS A 3 -28.87 15.36 -0.10
C LYS A 3 -27.47 14.91 0.39
N LEU A 4 -27.16 13.62 0.29
CA LEU A 4 -25.84 13.10 0.69
C LEU A 4 -24.77 13.48 -0.32
N LEU A 5 -25.08 13.42 -1.62
CA LEU A 5 -24.19 13.88 -2.68
C LEU A 5 -23.83 15.36 -2.50
N ARG A 6 -24.83 16.22 -2.29
CA ARG A 6 -24.57 17.65 -2.04
C ARG A 6 -23.71 17.90 -0.80
N LYS A 7 -23.89 17.10 0.25
CA LYS A 7 -23.06 17.19 1.47
C LYS A 7 -21.62 16.73 1.19
N TYR A 8 -21.44 15.65 0.43
CA TYR A 8 -20.14 15.16 0.01
C TYR A 8 -19.40 16.21 -0.83
N ASP A 9 -20.04 16.77 -1.85
CA ASP A 9 -19.43 17.78 -2.73
C ASP A 9 -19.00 19.02 -1.94
N ALA A 10 -19.84 19.50 -1.02
CA ALA A 10 -19.50 20.63 -0.14
C ALA A 10 -18.31 20.32 0.77
N LEU A 11 -18.26 19.10 1.33
CA LEU A 11 -17.15 18.67 2.19
C LEU A 11 -15.85 18.53 1.41
N VAL A 12 -15.90 18.04 0.17
CA VAL A 12 -14.71 17.96 -0.71
C VAL A 12 -14.17 19.35 -1.01
N GLN A 13 -15.04 20.34 -1.27
CA GLN A 13 -14.60 21.72 -1.48
C GLN A 13 -13.93 22.32 -0.24
N GLU A 14 -14.51 22.09 0.94
CA GLU A 14 -13.92 22.53 2.21
C GLU A 14 -12.57 21.85 2.46
N TYR A 15 -12.48 20.53 2.27
CA TYR A 15 -11.26 19.76 2.43
C TYR A 15 -10.15 20.24 1.49
N ASN A 16 -10.47 20.48 0.21
CA ASN A 16 -9.49 20.97 -0.76
C ASN A 16 -8.93 22.33 -0.32
N LYS A 17 -9.80 23.25 0.09
CA LYS A 17 -9.40 24.60 0.50
C LYS A 17 -8.56 24.61 1.79
N THR A 18 -8.95 23.80 2.78
CA THR A 18 -8.34 23.85 4.11
C THR A 18 -7.11 22.95 4.24
N ILE A 19 -7.12 21.80 3.55
CA ILE A 19 -6.07 20.78 3.66
C ILE A 19 -5.22 20.75 2.40
N VAL A 20 -5.80 20.46 1.24
CA VAL A 20 -4.98 20.22 0.02
C VAL A 20 -4.17 21.46 -0.37
N GLU A 21 -4.80 22.64 -0.36
CA GLU A 21 -4.16 23.92 -0.69
C GLU A 21 -3.12 24.37 0.36
N SER A 22 -3.07 23.76 1.55
CA SER A 22 -2.04 24.08 2.55
C SER A 22 -0.70 23.38 2.30
N PHE A 23 -0.65 22.42 1.38
CA PHE A 23 0.56 21.68 1.02
C PHE A 23 1.08 22.10 -0.36
N SER A 24 2.38 21.91 -0.60
CA SER A 24 2.85 21.73 -1.97
C SER A 24 2.36 20.38 -2.50
N ILE A 25 2.25 20.23 -3.82
CA ILE A 25 1.82 18.96 -4.44
C ILE A 25 2.78 17.82 -4.07
N ALA A 26 4.07 18.11 -3.94
CA ALA A 26 5.08 17.12 -3.55
C ALA A 26 4.87 16.66 -2.11
N ASP A 27 4.77 17.60 -1.17
CA ASP A 27 4.57 17.28 0.26
C ASP A 27 3.25 16.55 0.48
N PHE A 28 2.19 16.94 -0.23
CA PHE A 28 0.90 16.26 -0.14
C PHE A 28 1.01 14.80 -0.60
N ARG A 29 1.73 14.54 -1.70
CA ARG A 29 1.94 13.17 -2.19
C ARG A 29 2.74 12.33 -1.21
N GLU A 30 3.85 12.87 -0.72
CA GLU A 30 4.71 12.18 0.24
C GLU A 30 3.96 11.87 1.55
N TYR A 31 3.23 12.85 2.07
CA TYR A 31 2.41 12.68 3.28
C TYR A 31 1.38 11.56 3.13
N ASN A 32 0.63 11.56 2.02
CA ASN A 32 -0.37 10.52 1.76
C ASN A 32 0.28 9.15 1.55
N GLU A 33 1.42 9.09 0.87
CA GLU A 33 2.13 7.85 0.63
C GLU A 33 2.64 7.22 1.93
N ILE A 34 3.22 8.01 2.84
CA ILE A 34 3.65 7.54 4.17
C ILE A 34 2.46 7.00 4.98
N LEU A 35 1.37 7.78 5.07
CA LEU A 35 0.19 7.36 5.82
C LEU A 35 -0.43 6.10 5.23
N PHE A 36 -0.55 6.04 3.91
CA PHE A 36 -1.14 4.91 3.22
C PHE A 36 -0.30 3.64 3.43
N SER A 37 1.02 3.72 3.25
CA SER A 37 1.91 2.58 3.49
C SER A 37 1.88 2.11 4.95
N ALA A 38 1.98 3.03 5.91
CA ALA A 38 1.94 2.69 7.33
C ALA A 38 0.63 1.96 7.72
N HIS A 39 -0.51 2.52 7.34
CA HIS A 39 -1.81 1.95 7.71
C HIS A 39 -2.17 0.69 6.92
N SER A 40 -1.83 0.62 5.64
CA SER A 40 -2.06 -0.57 4.80
C SER A 40 -1.29 -1.77 5.35
N CYS A 41 0.01 -1.61 5.60
CA CYS A 41 0.83 -2.66 6.20
C CYS A 41 0.36 -3.00 7.63
N ALA A 42 -0.07 -2.02 8.43
CA ALA A 42 -0.58 -2.27 9.78
C ALA A 42 -1.86 -3.12 9.81
N VAL A 43 -2.74 -2.97 8.82
CA VAL A 43 -3.93 -3.85 8.67
C VAL A 43 -3.53 -5.30 8.46
N GLU A 44 -2.42 -5.56 7.76
CA GLU A 44 -1.85 -6.89 7.54
C GLU A 44 -0.98 -7.40 8.72
N GLY A 45 -0.87 -6.61 9.80
CA GLY A 45 -0.18 -6.98 11.04
C GLY A 45 1.21 -6.39 11.22
N ASN A 46 1.65 -5.51 10.32
CA ASN A 46 2.92 -4.79 10.48
C ASN A 46 2.86 -3.82 11.66
N THR A 47 3.95 -3.73 12.43
CA THR A 47 3.94 -3.01 13.72
C THR A 47 4.61 -1.63 13.68
N PHE A 48 5.14 -1.20 12.54
CA PHE A 48 5.75 0.13 12.41
C PHE A 48 4.73 1.24 12.67
N THR A 49 5.18 2.27 13.38
CA THR A 49 4.45 3.53 13.50
C THR A 49 4.58 4.36 12.22
N VAL A 50 3.74 5.40 12.11
CA VAL A 50 3.84 6.37 11.00
C VAL A 50 5.22 7.04 10.96
N ASP A 51 5.77 7.40 12.12
CA ASP A 51 7.09 8.04 12.19
C ASP A 51 8.22 7.09 11.78
N GLU A 52 8.19 5.83 12.25
CA GLU A 52 9.16 4.81 11.83
C GLU A 52 9.05 4.51 10.32
N THR A 53 7.83 4.54 9.76
CA THR A 53 7.58 4.35 8.33
C THR A 53 8.17 5.50 7.50
N ARG A 54 8.03 6.74 7.98
CA ARG A 54 8.67 7.92 7.38
C ARG A 54 10.19 7.80 7.45
N GLU A 55 10.76 7.49 8.61
CA GLU A 55 12.21 7.32 8.76
C GLU A 55 12.74 6.22 7.85
N LEU A 56 11.98 5.13 7.69
CA LEU A 56 12.33 4.02 6.80
C LEU A 56 12.30 4.44 5.33
N ARG A 57 11.34 5.29 4.91
CA ARG A 57 11.33 5.86 3.56
C ARG A 57 12.57 6.70 3.30
N GLU A 58 12.95 7.54 4.25
CA GLU A 58 14.09 8.47 4.12
C GLU A 58 15.44 7.76 4.10
N HIS A 59 15.64 6.78 4.98
CA HIS A 59 16.95 6.14 5.19
C HIS A 59 17.08 4.77 4.52
N GLY A 60 15.96 4.19 4.09
CA GLY A 60 15.90 2.81 3.57
C GLY A 60 16.46 1.81 4.59
N ILE A 61 17.11 0.75 4.08
CA ILE A 61 17.71 -0.31 4.89
C ILE A 61 18.87 0.16 5.79
N ASN A 62 19.34 1.40 5.65
CA ASN A 62 20.35 1.96 6.55
C ASN A 62 19.75 2.38 7.90
N LEU A 63 18.42 2.42 8.01
CA LEU A 63 17.74 2.68 9.28
C LEU A 63 18.09 1.61 10.31
N LYS A 64 18.49 2.04 11.50
CA LYS A 64 18.71 1.13 12.63
C LYS A 64 17.36 0.69 13.19
N LEU A 65 16.97 -0.54 12.88
CA LEU A 65 15.74 -1.13 13.38
C LEU A 65 15.86 -1.44 14.87
N ASN A 66 14.96 -0.87 15.69
CA ASN A 66 14.87 -1.16 17.12
C ASN A 66 13.62 -2.00 17.37
N ASN A 67 13.79 -3.27 17.73
CA ASN A 67 12.67 -4.22 17.98
C ASN A 67 11.71 -4.41 16.79
N ARG A 68 12.16 -4.15 15.56
CA ARG A 68 11.41 -4.41 14.33
C ARG A 68 12.09 -5.48 13.50
N SER A 69 11.31 -6.31 12.83
CA SER A 69 11.87 -7.32 11.93
C SER A 69 12.28 -6.71 10.59
N LEU A 70 13.30 -7.29 9.96
CA LEU A 70 13.68 -6.92 8.60
C LEU A 70 12.56 -7.24 7.60
N TYR A 71 11.77 -8.27 7.89
CA TYR A 71 10.59 -8.66 7.11
C TYR A 71 9.56 -7.52 7.05
N GLU A 72 9.17 -6.97 8.21
CA GLU A 72 8.23 -5.85 8.28
C GLU A 72 8.78 -4.59 7.59
N ALA A 73 10.09 -4.34 7.68
CA ALA A 73 10.71 -3.23 6.97
C ALA A 73 10.59 -3.41 5.45
N TYR A 74 10.81 -4.62 4.93
CA TYR A 74 10.65 -4.89 3.50
C TYR A 74 9.21 -4.82 3.04
N GLU A 75 8.21 -5.21 3.85
CA GLU A 75 6.80 -5.00 3.51
C GLU A 75 6.50 -3.54 3.22
N ILE A 76 7.00 -2.62 4.05
CA ILE A 76 6.80 -1.18 3.87
C ILE A 76 7.57 -0.66 2.65
N LEU A 77 8.84 -1.05 2.50
CA LEU A 77 9.67 -0.62 1.37
C LEU A 77 9.10 -1.08 0.02
N ASP A 78 8.62 -2.31 -0.06
CA ASP A 78 7.99 -2.84 -1.26
C ASP A 78 6.61 -2.20 -1.51
N HIS A 79 5.88 -1.86 -0.45
CA HIS A 79 4.64 -1.09 -0.56
C HIS A 79 4.88 0.31 -1.15
N PHE A 80 5.94 1.02 -0.75
CA PHE A 80 6.32 2.30 -1.38
C PHE A 80 6.59 2.14 -2.88
N LYS A 81 7.37 1.12 -3.28
CA LYS A 81 7.62 0.86 -4.71
C LYS A 81 6.33 0.58 -5.47
N ALA A 82 5.42 -0.20 -4.89
CA ALA A 82 4.15 -0.55 -5.52
C ALA A 82 3.22 0.67 -5.65
N TYR A 83 3.21 1.55 -4.64
CA TYR A 83 2.51 2.82 -4.68
C TYR A 83 3.03 3.71 -5.81
N GLU A 84 4.34 3.94 -5.88
CA GLU A 84 4.97 4.73 -6.95
C GLU A 84 4.67 4.15 -8.33
N LEU A 85 4.73 2.82 -8.50
CA LEU A 85 4.40 2.14 -9.75
C LEU A 85 2.97 2.50 -10.20
N LEU A 86 1.98 2.40 -9.32
CA LEU A 86 0.58 2.70 -9.67
C LEU A 86 0.37 4.19 -9.95
N PHE A 87 0.93 5.08 -9.13
CA PHE A 87 0.78 6.53 -9.30
C PHE A 87 1.45 7.05 -10.57
N ASN A 88 2.48 6.37 -11.07
CA ASN A 88 3.11 6.68 -12.35
C ASN A 88 2.33 6.14 -13.57
N ASN A 89 1.32 5.29 -13.35
CA ASN A 89 0.56 4.62 -14.42
C ASN A 89 -0.96 4.86 -14.35
N LEU A 90 -1.41 5.94 -13.70
CA LEU A 90 -2.84 6.25 -13.46
C LEU A 90 -3.73 6.32 -14.71
N GLN A 91 -3.14 6.58 -15.88
CA GLN A 91 -3.88 6.69 -17.15
C GLN A 91 -3.97 5.37 -17.93
N GLN A 92 -3.29 4.32 -17.44
CA GLN A 92 -3.35 3.00 -18.07
C GLN A 92 -4.64 2.27 -17.68
N PRO A 93 -5.20 1.44 -18.57
CA PRO A 93 -6.35 0.60 -18.22
C PRO A 93 -5.95 -0.39 -17.12
N LEU A 94 -6.91 -0.76 -16.27
CA LEU A 94 -6.74 -1.85 -15.32
C LEU A 94 -6.67 -3.18 -16.08
N THR A 95 -5.46 -3.73 -16.22
CA THR A 95 -5.20 -5.01 -16.86
C THR A 95 -4.71 -6.03 -15.85
N GLU A 96 -4.85 -7.32 -16.18
CA GLU A 96 -4.26 -8.41 -15.40
C GLU A 96 -2.75 -8.24 -15.24
N GLU A 97 -2.06 -7.83 -16.30
CA GLU A 97 -0.62 -7.58 -16.28
C GLU A 97 -0.24 -6.51 -15.25
N LEU A 98 -0.98 -5.39 -15.22
CA LEU A 98 -0.76 -4.33 -14.23
C LEU A 98 -0.96 -4.87 -12.80
N VAL A 99 -2.03 -5.64 -12.56
CA VAL A 99 -2.31 -6.24 -11.24
C VAL A 99 -1.19 -7.20 -10.82
N LYS A 100 -0.75 -8.09 -11.70
CA LYS A 100 0.35 -9.04 -11.43
C LYS A 100 1.67 -8.30 -11.17
N GLN A 101 1.97 -7.26 -11.95
CA GLN A 101 3.17 -6.44 -11.76
C GLN A 101 3.12 -5.70 -10.41
N THR A 102 1.99 -5.10 -10.05
CA THR A 102 1.81 -4.46 -8.74
C THR A 102 2.00 -5.46 -7.60
N GLN A 103 1.38 -6.64 -7.68
CA GLN A 103 1.52 -7.67 -6.64
C GLN A 103 2.97 -8.16 -6.54
N LYS A 104 3.66 -8.34 -7.67
CA LYS A 104 5.08 -8.68 -7.72
C LYS A 104 5.93 -7.64 -6.99
N THR A 105 5.73 -6.35 -7.31
CA THR A 105 6.48 -5.26 -6.68
C THR A 105 6.18 -5.15 -5.19
N LEU A 106 4.90 -5.29 -4.81
CA LEU A 106 4.44 -5.21 -3.42
C LEU A 106 5.00 -6.33 -2.52
N THR A 107 5.33 -7.48 -3.10
CA THR A 107 5.72 -8.68 -2.34
C THR A 107 7.08 -9.25 -2.71
N GLU A 108 7.87 -8.49 -3.46
CA GLU A 108 9.14 -8.90 -4.05
C GLU A 108 10.07 -9.58 -3.04
N ASN A 109 10.16 -9.01 -1.82
CA ASN A 109 11.07 -9.47 -0.79
C ASN A 109 10.39 -10.26 0.34
N THR A 110 9.08 -10.48 0.29
CA THR A 110 8.29 -10.93 1.44
C THR A 110 7.58 -12.26 1.20
N ILE A 111 6.76 -12.38 0.15
CA ILE A 111 5.82 -13.52 0.03
C ILE A 111 6.52 -14.87 -0.19
N LYS A 112 7.66 -14.88 -0.89
CA LYS A 112 8.45 -16.10 -1.09
C LYS A 112 9.06 -16.59 0.21
N PHE A 113 9.51 -15.68 1.06
CA PHE A 113 10.07 -16.01 2.37
C PHE A 113 8.98 -16.47 3.35
N SER A 114 7.84 -15.79 3.39
CA SER A 114 6.78 -16.07 4.37
C SER A 114 5.89 -17.25 4.00
N LYS A 115 5.62 -17.46 2.70
CA LYS A 115 4.64 -18.45 2.23
C LYS A 115 5.17 -19.39 1.12
N GLY A 116 6.35 -19.13 0.56
CA GLY A 116 6.92 -19.95 -0.51
C GLY A 116 6.33 -19.70 -1.90
N TYR A 117 5.47 -18.68 -2.06
CA TYR A 117 4.88 -18.34 -3.36
C TYR A 117 5.79 -17.43 -4.17
N GLU A 118 5.69 -17.53 -5.50
CA GLU A 118 6.38 -16.61 -6.39
C GLU A 118 5.63 -15.27 -6.48
N PRO A 119 6.32 -14.13 -6.27
CA PRO A 119 5.73 -12.81 -6.43
C PRO A 119 5.21 -12.60 -7.86
N GLY A 120 4.00 -12.07 -7.97
CA GLY A 120 3.32 -11.73 -9.20
C GLY A 120 2.47 -12.86 -9.78
N GLU A 121 2.48 -14.05 -9.20
CA GLU A 121 1.76 -15.20 -9.76
C GLU A 121 0.44 -15.49 -9.05
N TYR A 122 -0.47 -16.14 -9.77
CA TYR A 122 -1.69 -16.64 -9.18
C TYR A 122 -1.39 -17.76 -8.19
N THR A 123 -2.25 -17.87 -7.18
CA THR A 123 -2.22 -19.01 -6.27
C THR A 123 -2.58 -20.28 -7.02
N ASP A 124 -1.85 -21.35 -6.75
CA ASP A 124 -2.09 -22.72 -7.24
C ASP A 124 -2.65 -23.64 -6.15
N THR A 125 -2.89 -23.07 -4.96
CA THR A 125 -3.41 -23.75 -3.79
C THR A 125 -4.72 -23.09 -3.36
N GLN A 126 -5.58 -23.87 -2.72
CA GLN A 126 -6.83 -23.37 -2.18
C GLN A 126 -6.57 -22.41 -1.01
N MET A 127 -7.12 -21.20 -1.11
CA MET A 127 -6.93 -20.15 -0.11
C MET A 127 -8.22 -19.92 0.67
N ALA A 128 -8.11 -19.46 1.91
CA ALA A 128 -9.26 -19.03 2.69
C ALA A 128 -8.94 -17.72 3.43
N ALA A 129 -9.94 -16.84 3.54
CA ALA A 129 -9.87 -15.63 4.35
C ALA A 129 -11.14 -15.54 5.21
N GLY A 130 -10.97 -15.64 6.53
CA GLY A 130 -12.10 -15.81 7.46
C GLY A 130 -12.94 -17.04 7.09
N ASP A 131 -14.25 -16.85 6.94
CA ASP A 131 -15.18 -17.91 6.58
C ASP A 131 -15.31 -18.13 5.05
N THR A 132 -14.54 -17.40 4.24
CA THR A 132 -14.61 -17.46 2.77
C THR A 132 -13.48 -18.32 2.22
N VAL A 133 -13.81 -19.29 1.37
CA VAL A 133 -12.85 -20.13 0.64
C VAL A 133 -12.78 -19.67 -0.81
N PHE A 134 -11.57 -19.54 -1.34
CA PHE A 134 -11.27 -19.05 -2.68
C PHE A 134 -10.63 -20.14 -3.53
N GLY A 135 -11.10 -20.21 -4.78
CA GLY A 135 -10.63 -21.12 -5.81
C GLY A 135 -11.31 -22.49 -5.76
N ASP A 136 -11.91 -22.87 -6.88
CA ASP A 136 -12.38 -24.23 -7.16
C ASP A 136 -11.20 -25.05 -7.69
N TYR A 137 -10.22 -25.33 -6.83
CA TYR A 137 -9.16 -26.27 -7.15
C TYR A 137 -9.73 -27.68 -6.96
N LYS A 138 -10.04 -28.36 -8.07
CA LYS A 138 -10.49 -29.77 -8.08
C LYS A 138 -9.36 -30.73 -7.78
#